data_AF-A0A8X8DC22-F1
#
_entry.id   AF-A0A8X8DC22-F1
#
_cell.length_a   1.000
_cell.length_b   1.000
_cell.length_c   1.000
_cell.angle_alpha   90.00
_cell.angle_beta   90.00
_cell.angle_gamma   90.00
#
_symmetry.space_group_name_H-M   'P 1'
#
loop_
_entity.id
_entity.type
_entity.pdbx_description
1 polymer ?
#
loop_
_entity_poly.entity_id
_entity_poly.type
_entity_poly.pdbx_seq_one_letter_code
_entity_poly.pdbx_strand_id
1 'polypeptide(L)'
;MSGFFRDTLRGREQGVVMQSVEISDCDDVEVYLETLVLMYFHDLKRRLMDEDVSRVLAFLEVSADIMFETGIESCLECLEAIPWSEDEEEKVVT
;
A
#
# COMPACT_ATOMS: atom_id res chain seq x y z
N MET A 1 -2.73 4.59 9.95
CA MET A 1 -1.68 5.60 9.63
C MET A 1 -0.36 4.88 9.51
N SER A 2 0.39 5.08 8.42
CA SER A 2 1.61 4.31 8.10
C SER A 2 2.71 4.47 9.15
N GLY A 3 3.44 3.38 9.42
CA GLY A 3 4.59 3.37 10.32
C GLY A 3 5.78 4.18 9.77
N PHE A 4 6.06 4.05 8.48
CA PHE A 4 7.13 4.78 7.80
C PHE A 4 7.05 6.30 8.01
N PHE A 5 5.87 6.90 7.77
CA PHE A 5 5.70 8.35 7.97
C PHE A 5 5.80 8.73 9.44
N ARG A 6 5.32 7.88 10.35
CA ARG A 6 5.39 8.12 11.80
C ARG A 6 6.84 8.21 12.28
N ASP A 7 7.67 7.26 11.85
CA ASP A 7 9.08 7.22 12.25
C ASP A 7 9.89 8.33 11.57
N THR A 8 9.63 8.57 10.29
CA THR A 8 10.23 9.68 9.54
C THR A 8 9.88 11.05 10.14
N LEU A 9 8.65 11.21 10.67
CA LEU A 9 8.22 12.44 11.33
C LEU A 9 8.78 12.57 12.75
N ARG A 10 8.92 11.47 13.49
CA ARG A 10 9.41 11.47 14.88
C ARG A 10 10.92 11.73 14.98
N GLY A 11 11.71 11.36 13.98
CA GLY A 11 13.13 11.75 13.89
C GLY A 11 13.39 13.26 13.81
N ARG A 12 12.33 14.09 13.68
CA ARG A 12 12.39 15.53 13.39
C ARG A 12 12.35 16.45 14.61
N GLU A 13 12.25 15.91 15.83
CA GLU A 13 12.18 16.73 17.06
C GLU A 13 13.50 17.50 17.39
N GLN A 14 14.53 17.44 16.53
CA GLN A 14 15.84 18.10 16.71
C GLN A 14 16.06 19.37 15.87
N GLY A 15 15.00 20.07 15.44
CA GLY A 15 15.10 21.50 15.08
C GLY A 15 15.29 21.88 13.61
N VAL A 16 15.11 20.95 12.66
CA VAL A 16 14.99 21.28 11.23
C VAL A 16 13.65 20.78 10.71
N VAL A 17 12.77 21.70 10.31
CA VAL A 17 11.48 21.37 9.68
C VAL A 17 11.75 20.97 8.23
N MET A 18 11.93 19.67 7.99
CA MET A 18 11.95 19.15 6.63
C MET A 18 10.51 19.08 6.12
N GLN A 19 10.14 19.95 5.17
CA GLN A 19 8.80 20.02 4.58
C GLN A 19 8.51 18.91 3.56
N SER A 20 9.49 18.05 3.25
CA SER A 20 9.37 16.95 2.30
C SER A 20 9.76 15.61 2.93
N VAL A 21 9.24 14.52 2.35
CA VAL A 21 9.67 13.13 2.58
C VAL A 21 10.06 12.61 1.20
N GLU A 22 11.27 12.08 1.09
CA GLU A 22 11.73 11.42 -0.13
C GLU A 22 11.39 9.93 -0.07
N ILE A 23 10.99 9.39 -1.22
CA ILE A 23 10.68 7.97 -1.41
C ILE A 23 11.67 7.49 -2.47
N SER A 24 12.65 6.71 -2.06
CA SER A 24 13.80 6.35 -2.91
C SER A 24 13.51 5.15 -3.81
N ASP A 25 12.66 4.24 -3.38
CA ASP A 25 12.30 3.00 -4.08
C ASP A 25 10.84 3.09 -4.55
N CYS A 26 10.57 3.94 -5.55
CA CYS A 26 9.24 4.12 -6.12
C CYS A 26 9.26 3.79 -7.61
N ASP A 27 8.85 2.57 -7.94
CA ASP A 27 8.81 2.09 -9.32
C ASP A 27 7.58 2.60 -10.08
N ASP A 28 6.44 2.70 -9.38
CA ASP A 28 5.20 3.24 -9.93
C ASP A 28 4.62 4.35 -9.03
N VAL A 29 4.75 5.59 -9.50
CA VAL A 29 4.25 6.78 -8.80
C VAL A 29 2.72 6.81 -8.73
N GLU A 30 2.03 6.26 -9.73
CA GLU A 30 0.56 6.24 -9.76
C GLU A 30 0.02 5.34 -8.65
N VAL A 31 0.53 4.10 -8.55
CA VAL A 31 0.18 3.16 -7.49
C VAL A 31 0.52 3.73 -6.11
N TYR A 32 1.67 4.42 -5.99
CA TYR A 32 2.07 5.03 -4.73
C TYR A 32 1.10 6.13 -4.29
N LEU A 33 0.76 7.05 -5.19
CA LEU A 33 -0.18 8.13 -4.90
C LEU A 33 -1.57 7.58 -4.56
N GLU A 34 -2.03 6.57 -5.28
CA GLU A 34 -3.30 5.93 -4.98
C GLU A 34 -3.30 5.25 -3.61
N THR A 35 -2.20 4.59 -3.24
CA THR A 35 -2.03 4.02 -1.89
C THR A 35 -2.10 5.11 -0.81
N LEU A 36 -1.50 6.28 -1.04
CA LEU A 36 -1.66 7.42 -0.12
C LEU A 36 -3.11 7.87 -0.01
N VAL A 37 -3.87 7.87 -1.11
CA VAL A 37 -5.29 8.20 -1.09
C VAL A 37 -6.07 7.14 -0.31
N LEU A 38 -5.76 5.84 -0.48
CA LEU A 38 -6.37 4.74 0.27
C LEU A 38 -6.24 4.92 1.79
N MET A 39 -5.14 5.51 2.28
CA MET A 39 -4.97 5.80 3.71
C MET A 39 -6.05 6.70 4.32
N TYR A 40 -6.82 7.42 3.49
CA TYR A 40 -7.92 8.30 3.91
C TYR A 40 -9.31 7.74 3.59
N PHE A 41 -9.41 6.54 3.00
CA PHE A 41 -10.69 5.89 2.75
C PHE A 41 -11.29 5.34 4.05
N HIS A 42 -12.59 5.62 4.26
CA HIS A 42 -13.32 5.09 5.40
C HIS A 42 -13.60 3.58 5.28
N ASP A 43 -13.78 3.09 4.05
CA ASP A 43 -14.04 1.68 3.74
C ASP A 43 -13.09 1.22 2.64
N LEU A 44 -11.87 0.87 3.06
CA LEU A 44 -10.79 0.39 2.19
C LEU A 44 -11.18 -0.91 1.48
N LYS A 45 -11.79 -1.84 2.21
CA LYS A 45 -12.15 -3.15 1.67
C LYS A 45 -13.10 -3.01 0.49
N ARG A 46 -14.14 -2.20 0.62
CA ARG A 46 -15.06 -1.92 -0.49
C ARG A 46 -14.34 -1.30 -1.70
N ARG A 47 -13.37 -0.41 -1.46
CA ARG A 47 -12.61 0.22 -2.54
C ARG A 47 -11.73 -0.77 -3.30
N LEU A 48 -11.11 -1.71 -2.59
CA LEU A 48 -10.24 -2.75 -3.17
C LEU A 48 -11.03 -3.81 -3.95
N MET A 49 -12.27 -4.11 -3.57
CA MET A 49 -13.12 -5.06 -4.30
C MET A 49 -13.46 -4.63 -5.74
N ASP A 50 -13.31 -3.35 -6.06
CA ASP A 50 -13.54 -2.80 -7.40
C ASP A 50 -12.28 -2.86 -8.29
N GLU A 51 -11.15 -3.35 -7.77
CA GLU A 51 -9.85 -3.40 -8.45
C GLU A 51 -9.52 -4.80 -8.94
N ASP A 52 -8.69 -4.90 -9.98
CA ASP A 52 -8.19 -6.19 -10.45
C ASP A 52 -7.06 -6.73 -9.57
N VAL A 53 -6.79 -8.04 -9.67
CA VAL A 53 -5.78 -8.75 -8.85
C VAL A 53 -4.41 -8.07 -8.95
N SER A 54 -3.98 -7.68 -10.16
CA SER A 54 -2.66 -7.08 -10.37
C SER A 54 -2.55 -5.75 -9.62
N ARG A 55 -3.63 -4.98 -9.62
CA ARG A 55 -3.72 -3.69 -8.94
C ARG A 55 -3.76 -3.84 -7.42
N VAL A 56 -4.49 -4.84 -6.91
CA VAL A 56 -4.48 -5.17 -5.47
C VAL A 56 -3.09 -5.62 -5.01
N LEU A 57 -2.37 -6.40 -5.82
CA LEU A 57 -0.98 -6.79 -5.53
C LEU A 57 -0.04 -5.58 -5.51
N ALA A 58 -0.18 -4.65 -6.47
CA ALA A 58 0.61 -3.43 -6.49
C ALA A 58 0.33 -2.53 -5.25
N PHE A 59 -0.92 -2.44 -4.81
CA PHE A 59 -1.25 -1.76 -3.54
C PHE A 59 -0.69 -2.47 -2.32
N LEU A 60 -0.67 -3.81 -2.31
CA LEU A 60 -0.09 -4.60 -1.23
C LEU A 60 1.41 -4.32 -1.09
N GLU A 61 2.15 -4.30 -2.21
CA GLU A 61 3.57 -3.99 -2.25
C GLU A 61 3.87 -2.62 -1.63
N VAL A 62 3.25 -1.56 -2.15
CA VAL A 62 3.45 -0.20 -1.61
C VAL A 62 3.01 -0.11 -0.15
N SER A 63 1.89 -0.76 0.22
CA SER A 63 1.41 -0.77 1.60
C SER A 63 2.42 -1.41 2.56
N ALA A 64 3.13 -2.46 2.12
CA ALA A 64 4.20 -3.07 2.89
C ALA A 64 5.40 -2.11 3.05
N ASP A 65 5.83 -1.46 1.97
CA ASP A 65 6.98 -0.55 1.96
C ASP A 65 6.77 0.65 2.89
N ILE A 66 5.57 1.22 2.88
CA ILE A 66 5.24 2.35 3.76
C ILE A 66 4.75 1.89 5.15
N MET A 67 4.73 0.58 5.44
CA MET A 67 4.21 0.02 6.69
C MET A 67 2.78 0.48 7.00
N PHE A 68 1.90 0.44 6.01
CA PHE A 68 0.48 0.71 6.15
C PHE A 68 -0.29 -0.58 6.48
N GLU A 69 -0.22 -1.00 7.75
CA GLU A 69 -0.78 -2.27 8.24
C GLU A 69 -2.24 -2.52 7.82
N THR A 70 -3.13 -1.53 7.98
CA THR A 70 -4.53 -1.67 7.55
C THR A 70 -4.68 -1.92 6.05
N GLY A 71 -3.81 -1.32 5.23
CA GLY A 71 -3.76 -1.55 3.79
C GLY A 71 -3.29 -2.96 3.47
N ILE A 72 -2.24 -3.44 4.14
CA ILE A 72 -1.72 -4.80 4.02
C ILE A 72 -2.82 -5.82 4.34
N GLU A 73 -3.46 -5.70 5.50
CA GLU A 73 -4.55 -6.58 5.93
C GLU A 73 -5.71 -6.56 4.93
N SER A 74 -6.15 -5.38 4.49
CA SER A 74 -7.29 -5.25 3.57
C SER A 74 -6.98 -5.82 2.17
N CYS A 75 -5.75 -5.69 1.69
CA CYS A 75 -5.34 -6.26 0.41
C CYS A 75 -5.29 -7.79 0.49
N LEU A 76 -4.70 -8.35 1.56
CA LEU A 76 -4.67 -9.80 1.77
C LEU A 76 -6.07 -10.40 1.89
N GLU A 77 -6.97 -9.78 2.67
CA GLU A 77 -8.37 -10.22 2.74
C GLU A 77 -9.09 -10.16 1.39
N CYS A 78 -8.79 -9.16 0.56
CA CYS A 78 -9.34 -9.03 -0.79
C CYS A 78 -8.83 -10.17 -1.68
N LEU A 79 -7.53 -10.41 -1.68
CA LEU A 79 -6.86 -11.47 -2.45
C LEU A 79 -7.34 -12.87 -2.05
N GLU A 80 -7.49 -13.15 -0.76
CA GLU A 80 -8.00 -14.43 -0.26
C GLU A 80 -9.44 -14.72 -0.67
N ALA A 81 -10.24 -13.68 -0.92
CA ALA A 81 -11.64 -13.82 -1.31
C ALA A 81 -11.84 -14.09 -2.82
N ILE A 82 -10.80 -13.95 -3.64
CA ILE A 82 -10.88 -14.10 -5.09
C ILE A 82 -10.79 -15.59 -5.46
N PRO A 83 -11.63 -16.09 -6.39
CA PRO A 83 -11.45 -17.42 -6.96
C PRO A 83 -10.40 -17.34 -8.08
N TRP A 84 -9.13 -17.38 -7.70
CA TRP A 84 -7.98 -17.31 -8.60
C TRP A 84 -8.08 -18.34 -9.72
N SER A 85 -7.78 -17.93 -10.95
CA SER A 85 -7.49 -18.88 -12.03
C SER A 85 -6.07 -19.44 -11.89
N GLU A 86 -5.81 -20.63 -12.44
CA GLU A 86 -4.46 -21.24 -12.42
C GLU A 86 -3.39 -20.28 -13.00
N ASP A 87 -3.73 -19.54 -14.05
CA ASP A 87 -2.84 -18.57 -14.70
C ASP A 87 -2.49 -17.35 -13.81
N GLU A 88 -3.36 -17.00 -12.86
CA GLU A 88 -3.12 -15.92 -11.89
C GLU A 88 -2.29 -16.41 -10.71
N GLU A 89 -2.49 -17.65 -10.27
CA GLU A 89 -1.71 -18.27 -9.19
C GLU A 89 -0.24 -18.47 -9.58
N GLU A 90 0.03 -18.94 -10.82
CA GLU A 90 1.40 -19.16 -11.31
C GLU A 90 2.25 -17.86 -11.32
N LYS A 91 1.64 -16.71 -11.58
CA LYS A 91 2.31 -15.40 -11.63
C LYS A 91 2.71 -14.85 -10.26
N VAL A 92 2.07 -15.31 -9.19
CA VAL A 92 2.36 -14.86 -7.82
C VAL A 92 3.37 -15.77 -7.13
N VAL A 93 3.40 -17.05 -7.49
CA VAL A 93 4.26 -18.07 -6.84
C VAL A 93 5.68 -18.15 -7.46
N THR A 94 5.88 -17.59 -8.66
CA THR A 94 7.14 -17.68 -9.42
C THR A 94 7.95 -16.38 -9.35
#